data_AF-A0A7S1DJE4-F1
#
_entry.id   AF-A0A7S1DJE4-F1
#
_cell.length_a   1.000
_cell.length_b   1.000
_cell.length_c   1.000
_cell.angle_alpha   90.00
_cell.angle_beta   90.00
_cell.angle_gamma   90.00
#
_symmetry.space_group_name_H-M   'P 1'
#
loop_
_entity.id
_entity.type
_entity.pdbx_description
1 polymer ?
#
loop_
_entity_poly.entity_id
_entity_poly.type
_entity_poly.pdbx_seq_one_letter_code
_entity_poly.pdbx_strand_id
1 'polypeptide(L)'
;RGGDPLPAGNTWVLPGYSHGEAVERLRGDPLVEDTVLFISFASAKDPTYGERHPGLQSCQVCAPAFYGPVEAYASRRVKKRGKEYQDLKERIKGNMLKGLLREFPQLEGRVGYADVGTAVTNDHYLGTTRGAIYGLPHTPARFRARWLRADTPIGGLYLSGQDVLTCGIMGAAYAGMLTCCSMSWEFARGTAGRFLG
;
A
#
# COMPACT_ATOMS: atom_id res chain seq x y z
N ARG A 1 -18.30 -14.85 -22.56
CA ARG A 1 -19.43 -15.45 -21.80
C ARG A 1 -19.32 -14.90 -20.37
N GLY A 2 -19.83 -13.69 -20.10
CA GLY A 2 -21.25 -13.41 -19.88
C GLY A 2 -21.51 -13.30 -18.36
N GLY A 3 -20.66 -12.59 -17.64
CA GLY A 3 -20.86 -12.23 -16.23
C GLY A 3 -20.86 -10.71 -16.11
N ASP A 4 -21.48 -10.18 -15.06
CA ASP A 4 -21.59 -8.74 -14.85
C ASP A 4 -20.21 -8.08 -14.87
N PRO A 5 -20.08 -6.89 -15.51
CA PRO A 5 -18.83 -6.17 -15.55
C PRO A 5 -18.35 -5.83 -14.14
N LEU A 6 -17.05 -6.02 -13.89
CA LEU A 6 -16.42 -5.64 -12.63
C LEU A 6 -16.42 -4.11 -12.49
N PRO A 7 -16.58 -3.56 -11.28
CA PRO A 7 -16.65 -2.13 -11.10
C PRO A 7 -15.31 -1.45 -11.37
N ALA A 8 -15.35 -0.27 -11.99
CA ALA A 8 -14.19 0.63 -12.08
C ALA A 8 -13.89 1.36 -10.75
N GLY A 9 -14.80 1.27 -9.78
CA GLY A 9 -14.65 1.81 -8.43
C GLY A 9 -13.74 0.97 -7.52
N ASN A 10 -13.49 1.49 -6.31
CA ASN A 10 -12.88 0.73 -5.23
C ASN A 10 -13.96 0.30 -4.24
N THR A 11 -13.86 -0.93 -3.74
CA THR A 11 -14.73 -1.43 -2.68
C THR A 11 -13.96 -1.47 -1.37
N TRP A 12 -14.52 -0.83 -0.33
CA TRP A 12 -14.01 -0.91 1.04
C TRP A 12 -14.94 -1.80 1.85
N VAL A 13 -14.40 -2.93 2.32
CA VAL A 13 -15.09 -3.86 3.21
C VAL A 13 -14.68 -3.53 4.63
N LEU A 14 -15.67 -3.22 5.47
CA LEU A 14 -15.46 -2.91 6.88
C LEU A 14 -16.25 -3.94 7.70
N PRO A 15 -15.59 -4.68 8.62
CA PRO A 15 -16.26 -5.74 9.38
C PRO A 15 -17.26 -5.22 10.42
N GLY A 16 -17.29 -3.90 10.66
CA GLY A 16 -18.21 -3.25 11.58
C GLY A 16 -17.80 -1.81 11.87
N TYR A 17 -18.55 -1.15 12.75
CA TYR A 17 -18.32 0.25 13.15
C TYR A 17 -17.10 0.44 14.05
N SER A 18 -16.71 -0.56 14.85
CA SER A 18 -15.53 -0.47 15.71
C SER A 18 -14.24 -0.81 14.94
N HIS A 19 -13.73 0.18 14.22
CA HIS A 19 -12.49 0.01 13.43
C HIS A 19 -11.27 -0.27 14.30
N GLY A 20 -11.19 0.32 15.50
CA GLY A 20 -10.08 0.09 16.44
C GLY A 20 -10.00 -1.37 16.87
N GLU A 21 -11.12 -1.98 17.24
CA GLU A 21 -11.17 -3.40 17.59
C GLU A 21 -10.82 -4.31 16.41
N ALA A 22 -11.30 -3.99 15.20
CA ALA A 22 -10.95 -4.76 14.00
C ALA A 22 -9.43 -4.76 13.75
N VAL A 23 -8.78 -3.61 13.94
CA VAL A 23 -7.32 -3.45 13.80
C VAL A 23 -6.58 -4.22 14.89
N GLU A 24 -7.02 -4.16 16.14
CA GLU A 24 -6.37 -4.87 17.25
C GLU A 24 -6.52 -6.40 17.16
N ARG A 25 -7.67 -6.90 16.71
CA ARG A 25 -7.83 -8.34 16.40
C ARG A 25 -6.82 -8.79 15.35
N LEU A 26 -6.67 -8.03 14.27
CA LEU A 26 -5.71 -8.34 13.22
C LEU A 26 -4.25 -8.22 13.67
N ARG A 27 -3.98 -7.34 14.64
CA ARG A 27 -2.66 -7.22 15.28
C ARG A 27 -2.32 -8.47 16.09
N GLY A 28 -3.31 -9.03 16.80
CA GLY A 28 -3.15 -10.26 17.57
C GLY A 28 -3.10 -11.52 16.72
N ASP A 29 -3.82 -11.55 15.59
CA ASP A 29 -3.86 -12.69 14.67
C ASP A 29 -3.93 -12.22 13.20
N PRO A 30 -2.90 -12.49 12.36
CA PRO A 30 -2.92 -12.14 10.95
C PRO A 30 -3.91 -12.96 10.11
N LEU A 31 -4.62 -13.92 10.73
CA LEU A 31 -5.55 -14.83 10.07
C LEU A 31 -7.01 -14.60 10.45
N VAL A 32 -7.33 -13.44 11.02
CA VAL A 32 -8.73 -13.01 11.19
C VAL A 32 -9.41 -12.92 9.81
N GLU A 33 -10.53 -13.64 9.64
CA GLU A 33 -11.27 -13.67 8.37
C GLU A 33 -12.06 -12.36 8.13
N ASP A 34 -12.68 -11.81 9.18
CA ASP A 34 -13.45 -10.56 9.10
C ASP A 34 -12.58 -9.33 9.39
N THR A 35 -11.71 -9.04 8.42
CA THR A 35 -10.82 -7.87 8.44
C THR A 35 -11.24 -6.80 7.45
N VAL A 36 -10.62 -5.63 7.56
CA VAL A 36 -10.79 -4.55 6.58
C VAL A 36 -10.14 -4.95 5.27
N LEU A 37 -10.88 -4.86 4.17
CA LEU A 37 -10.37 -5.09 2.83
C LEU A 37 -10.58 -3.86 1.94
N PHE A 38 -9.54 -3.53 1.18
CA PHE A 38 -9.62 -2.65 0.03
C PHE A 38 -9.52 -3.51 -1.22
N ILE A 39 -10.52 -3.45 -2.09
CA ILE A 39 -10.60 -4.23 -3.33
C ILE A 39 -10.63 -3.26 -4.52
N SER A 40 -9.78 -3.52 -5.51
CA SER A 40 -9.65 -2.67 -6.69
C SER A 40 -9.37 -3.47 -7.95
N PHE A 41 -10.06 -3.14 -9.04
CA PHE A 41 -9.84 -3.76 -10.34
C PHE A 41 -9.18 -2.75 -11.28
N ALA A 42 -7.84 -2.77 -11.35
CA ALA A 42 -7.10 -1.84 -12.20
C ALA A 42 -7.44 -2.05 -13.69
N SER A 43 -7.68 -3.29 -14.11
CA SER A 43 -8.14 -3.62 -15.46
C SER A 43 -9.49 -3.01 -15.83
N ALA A 44 -10.40 -2.82 -14.87
CA ALA A 44 -11.71 -2.21 -15.12
C ALA A 44 -11.63 -0.67 -15.23
N LYS A 45 -10.56 -0.07 -14.71
CA LYS A 45 -10.30 1.38 -14.77
C LYS A 45 -9.61 1.82 -16.04
N ASP A 46 -8.89 0.92 -16.68
CA ASP A 46 -8.20 1.18 -17.94
C ASP A 46 -9.05 0.69 -19.12
N PRO A 47 -9.66 1.60 -19.91
CA PRO A 47 -10.52 1.22 -21.03
C PRO A 47 -9.80 0.44 -22.13
N THR A 48 -8.47 0.53 -22.18
CA THR A 48 -7.64 -0.17 -23.19
C THR A 48 -7.19 -1.56 -22.73
N TYR A 49 -7.41 -1.92 -21.46
CA TYR A 49 -6.88 -3.17 -20.90
C TYR A 49 -7.41 -4.41 -21.62
N GLY A 50 -8.70 -4.42 -21.95
CA GLY A 50 -9.36 -5.56 -22.61
C GLY A 50 -8.83 -5.85 -24.01
N GLU A 51 -8.34 -4.84 -24.72
CA GLU A 51 -7.71 -4.99 -26.04
C GLU A 51 -6.34 -5.67 -25.92
N ARG A 52 -5.55 -5.28 -24.89
CA ARG A 52 -4.20 -5.81 -24.64
C ARG A 52 -4.22 -7.17 -23.97
N HIS A 53 -5.24 -7.45 -23.15
CA HIS A 53 -5.38 -8.68 -22.36
C HIS A 53 -6.82 -9.25 -22.43
N PRO A 54 -7.24 -9.78 -23.60
CA PRO A 54 -8.60 -10.25 -23.79
C PRO A 54 -9.01 -11.33 -22.78
N GLY A 55 -10.17 -11.15 -22.15
CA GLY A 55 -10.73 -12.11 -21.19
C GLY A 55 -10.02 -12.19 -19.83
N LEU A 56 -8.97 -11.40 -19.61
CA LEU A 56 -8.27 -11.31 -18.33
C LEU A 56 -8.69 -10.06 -17.57
N GLN A 57 -8.62 -10.14 -16.24
CA GLN A 57 -8.83 -9.03 -15.33
C GLN A 57 -7.76 -9.06 -14.24
N SER A 58 -7.44 -7.90 -13.68
CA SER A 58 -6.52 -7.78 -12.54
C SER A 58 -7.28 -7.27 -11.33
N CYS A 59 -7.04 -7.90 -10.19
CA CYS A 59 -7.63 -7.54 -8.91
C CYS A 59 -6.52 -7.32 -7.89
N GLN A 60 -6.60 -6.23 -7.14
CA GLN A 60 -5.79 -5.97 -5.97
C GLN A 60 -6.69 -6.02 -4.74
N VAL A 61 -6.30 -6.86 -3.78
CA VAL A 61 -6.91 -6.89 -2.44
C VAL A 61 -5.83 -6.51 -1.44
N CYS A 62 -6.10 -5.49 -0.63
CA CYS A 62 -5.22 -5.03 0.43
C CYS A 62 -5.93 -5.12 1.77
N ALA A 63 -5.21 -5.54 2.80
CA ALA A 63 -5.65 -5.51 4.19
C ALA A 63 -4.56 -4.82 5.03
N PRO A 64 -4.89 -4.27 6.21
CA PRO A 64 -3.86 -3.88 7.16
C PRO A 64 -2.99 -5.10 7.51
N ALA A 65 -1.71 -4.88 7.76
CA ALA A 65 -0.78 -5.94 8.08
C ALA A 65 0.21 -5.47 9.13
N PHE A 66 0.59 -6.37 10.03
CA PHE A 66 1.50 -6.09 11.12
C PHE A 66 2.80 -6.87 10.99
N TYR A 67 3.89 -6.25 11.44
CA TYR A 67 5.22 -6.83 11.29
C TYR A 67 5.45 -8.04 12.19
N GLY A 68 4.98 -7.98 13.45
CA GLY A 68 5.25 -8.98 14.47
C GLY A 68 5.01 -10.43 14.01
N PRO A 69 3.85 -10.77 13.44
CA PRO A 69 3.57 -12.13 12.98
C PRO A 69 4.50 -12.67 11.88
N VAL A 70 5.24 -11.80 11.18
CA VAL A 70 6.17 -12.17 10.11
C VAL A 70 7.63 -11.82 10.41
N GLU A 71 7.93 -11.23 11.57
CA GLU A 71 9.24 -10.69 11.94
C GLU A 71 10.32 -11.78 11.96
N ALA A 72 10.00 -12.99 12.42
CA ALA A 72 10.90 -14.14 12.43
C ALA A 72 11.41 -14.56 11.03
N TYR A 73 10.76 -14.10 9.95
CA TYR A 73 11.13 -14.41 8.58
C TYR A 73 11.88 -13.27 7.88
N ALA A 74 12.09 -12.12 8.54
CA ALA A 74 12.70 -10.93 7.96
C ALA A 74 14.15 -11.15 7.51
N SER A 75 14.94 -11.90 8.31
CA SER A 75 16.34 -12.20 8.03
C SER A 75 16.55 -13.30 6.98
N ARG A 76 15.49 -14.03 6.62
CA ARG A 76 15.56 -15.14 5.65
C ARG A 76 15.51 -14.60 4.21
N ARG A 77 16.29 -15.22 3.32
CA ARG A 77 16.35 -14.85 1.89
C ARG A 77 14.96 -14.96 1.23
N VAL A 78 14.63 -13.97 0.38
CA VAL A 78 13.40 -13.96 -0.43
C VAL A 78 13.22 -15.29 -1.19
N LYS A 79 11.96 -15.75 -1.30
CA LYS A 79 11.58 -17.07 -1.84
C LYS A 79 12.16 -18.29 -1.10
N LYS A 80 13.01 -18.11 -0.08
CA LYS A 80 13.61 -19.15 0.75
C LYS A 80 13.36 -18.91 2.25
N ARG A 81 12.16 -18.43 2.60
CA ARG A 81 11.76 -18.15 3.99
C ARG A 81 11.25 -19.36 4.78
N GLY A 82 11.30 -20.55 4.17
CA GLY A 82 10.89 -21.81 4.80
C GLY A 82 9.41 -22.12 4.62
N LYS A 83 9.04 -23.36 4.94
CA LYS A 83 7.68 -23.89 4.76
C LYS A 83 6.64 -23.14 5.62
N GLU A 84 6.96 -22.88 6.87
CA GLU A 84 6.07 -22.19 7.83
C GLU A 84 5.59 -20.84 7.31
N TYR A 85 6.48 -20.06 6.68
CA TYR A 85 6.12 -18.78 6.07
C TYR A 85 5.22 -18.94 4.84
N GLN A 86 5.48 -19.96 4.01
CA GLN A 86 4.62 -20.24 2.87
C GLN A 86 3.24 -20.70 3.33
N ASP A 87 3.16 -21.58 4.34
CA ASP A 87 1.90 -22.02 4.92
C ASP A 87 1.11 -20.83 5.50
N LEU A 88 1.78 -19.90 6.20
CA LEU A 88 1.17 -18.66 6.70
C LEU A 88 0.63 -17.81 5.55
N LYS A 89 1.42 -17.59 4.49
CA LYS A 89 0.98 -16.87 3.29
C LYS A 89 -0.24 -17.51 2.65
N GLU A 90 -0.25 -18.83 2.49
CA GLU A 90 -1.39 -19.54 1.90
C GLU A 90 -2.67 -19.37 2.73
N ARG A 91 -2.57 -19.38 4.06
CA ARG A 91 -3.70 -19.11 4.95
C ARG A 91 -4.21 -17.67 4.82
N ILE A 92 -3.31 -16.67 4.82
CA ILE A 92 -3.68 -15.26 4.59
C ILE A 92 -4.36 -15.12 3.22
N LYS A 93 -3.77 -15.70 2.17
CA LYS A 93 -4.32 -15.68 0.80
C LYS A 93 -5.72 -16.29 0.76
N GLY A 94 -5.93 -17.43 1.42
CA GLY A 94 -7.24 -18.07 1.53
C GLY A 94 -8.27 -17.14 2.16
N ASN A 95 -7.94 -16.49 3.27
CA ASN A 95 -8.86 -15.57 3.95
C ASN A 95 -9.19 -14.33 3.10
N MET A 96 -8.18 -13.74 2.45
CA MET A 96 -8.40 -12.60 1.54
C MET A 96 -9.26 -12.99 0.34
N LEU A 97 -9.06 -14.20 -0.21
CA LEU A 97 -9.89 -14.70 -1.31
C LEU A 97 -11.33 -14.97 -0.86
N LYS A 98 -11.56 -15.53 0.34
CA LYS A 98 -12.91 -15.67 0.90
C LYS A 98 -13.61 -14.30 1.01
N GLY A 99 -12.90 -13.30 1.52
CA GLY A 99 -13.43 -11.93 1.60
C GLY A 99 -13.74 -11.33 0.22
N LEU A 100 -12.85 -11.51 -0.76
CA LEU A 100 -13.09 -11.09 -2.14
C LEU A 100 -14.33 -11.76 -2.74
N LEU A 101 -14.46 -13.08 -2.59
CA LEU A 101 -15.57 -13.85 -3.16
C LEU A 101 -16.91 -13.57 -2.47
N ARG A 102 -16.89 -13.16 -1.19
CA ARG A 102 -18.11 -12.70 -0.50
C ARG A 102 -18.65 -11.41 -1.11
N GLU A 103 -17.78 -10.47 -1.47
CA GLU A 103 -18.17 -9.21 -2.12
C GLU A 103 -18.43 -9.37 -3.62
N PHE A 104 -17.72 -10.30 -4.27
CA PHE A 104 -17.77 -10.55 -5.71
C PHE A 104 -17.99 -12.04 -6.01
N PRO A 105 -19.17 -12.59 -5.67
CA PRO A 105 -19.47 -14.01 -5.83
C PRO A 105 -19.38 -14.49 -7.28
N GLN A 106 -19.57 -13.60 -8.26
CA GLN A 106 -19.41 -13.91 -9.68
C GLN A 106 -17.97 -14.32 -10.08
N LEU A 107 -16.98 -14.10 -9.21
CA LEU A 107 -15.58 -14.50 -9.42
C LEU A 107 -15.28 -15.94 -8.98
N GLU A 108 -16.23 -16.64 -8.37
CA GLU A 108 -16.05 -18.01 -7.94
C GLU A 108 -15.71 -18.93 -9.13
N GLY A 109 -14.66 -19.74 -8.97
CA GLY A 109 -14.12 -20.58 -10.05
C GLY A 109 -13.41 -19.83 -11.18
N ARG A 110 -13.25 -18.50 -11.09
CA ARG A 110 -12.62 -17.66 -12.13
C ARG A 110 -11.25 -17.10 -11.75
N VAL A 111 -10.80 -17.34 -10.52
CA VAL A 111 -9.47 -16.92 -10.05
C VAL A 111 -8.40 -17.84 -10.65
N GLY A 112 -7.76 -17.41 -11.73
CA GLY A 112 -6.70 -18.17 -12.39
C GLY A 112 -5.35 -18.15 -11.66
N TYR A 113 -5.06 -17.07 -10.93
CA TYR A 113 -3.82 -16.91 -10.17
C TYR A 113 -4.03 -15.97 -8.99
N ALA A 114 -3.41 -16.29 -7.85
CA ALA A 114 -3.34 -15.43 -6.68
C ALA A 114 -2.03 -15.63 -5.94
N ASP A 115 -1.40 -14.53 -5.53
CA ASP A 115 -0.27 -14.48 -4.60
C ASP A 115 -0.52 -13.37 -3.59
N VAL A 116 0.16 -13.43 -2.45
CA VAL A 116 -0.01 -12.48 -1.36
C VAL A 116 1.34 -11.91 -0.93
N GLY A 117 1.37 -10.61 -0.62
CA GLY A 117 2.50 -9.96 0.02
C GLY A 117 2.33 -9.90 1.54
N THR A 118 3.42 -9.76 2.28
CA THR A 118 3.41 -9.50 3.73
C THR A 118 4.32 -8.32 4.04
N ALA A 119 4.35 -7.85 5.29
CA ALA A 119 5.22 -6.74 5.68
C ALA A 119 6.71 -6.98 5.34
N VAL A 120 7.23 -8.20 5.53
CA VAL A 120 8.61 -8.56 5.12
C VAL A 120 8.79 -8.73 3.60
N THR A 121 7.70 -8.85 2.84
CA THR A 121 7.74 -8.74 1.37
C THR A 121 7.99 -7.30 0.96
N ASN A 122 7.31 -6.35 1.62
CA ASN A 122 7.48 -4.92 1.36
C ASN A 122 8.90 -4.46 1.71
N ASP A 123 9.46 -4.86 2.86
CA ASP A 123 10.85 -4.53 3.22
C ASP A 123 11.84 -4.92 2.12
N HIS A 124 11.67 -6.12 1.56
CA HIS A 124 12.58 -6.64 0.56
C HIS A 124 12.47 -5.92 -0.79
N TYR A 125 11.25 -5.73 -1.30
CA TYR A 125 11.05 -5.20 -2.66
C TYR A 125 11.00 -3.67 -2.71
N LEU A 126 10.62 -3.02 -1.61
CA LEU A 126 10.43 -1.56 -1.55
C LEU A 126 11.46 -0.87 -0.64
N GLY A 127 12.32 -1.61 0.06
CA GLY A 127 13.31 -1.04 0.98
C GLY A 127 12.67 -0.32 2.17
N THR A 128 11.44 -0.70 2.54
CA THR A 128 10.70 -0.05 3.62
C THR A 128 11.20 -0.50 5.00
N THR A 129 10.80 0.25 6.03
CA THR A 129 11.07 -0.13 7.43
C THR A 129 9.83 -0.79 8.01
N ARG A 130 9.95 -2.04 8.45
CA ARG A 130 8.88 -2.84 9.08
C ARG A 130 7.59 -2.92 8.22
N GLY A 131 7.75 -2.95 6.90
CA GLY A 131 6.73 -3.13 5.89
C GLY A 131 5.89 -1.89 5.59
N ALA A 132 6.27 -0.73 6.13
CA ALA A 132 5.51 0.50 6.01
C ALA A 132 5.39 0.99 4.56
N ILE A 133 4.16 0.97 4.02
CA ILE A 133 3.88 1.45 2.66
C ILE A 133 3.71 2.97 2.58
N TYR A 134 3.40 3.61 3.71
CA TYR A 134 3.11 5.04 3.82
C TYR A 134 4.13 5.82 4.65
N GLY A 135 5.33 5.25 4.82
CA GLY A 135 6.40 5.86 5.59
C GLY A 135 6.14 5.89 7.10
N LEU A 136 6.57 6.95 7.76
CA LEU A 136 6.47 7.15 9.20
C LEU A 136 5.00 7.19 9.66
N PRO A 137 4.68 6.73 10.88
CA PRO A 137 3.33 6.84 11.43
C PRO A 137 2.81 8.28 11.46
N HIS A 138 1.56 8.49 11.04
CA HIS A 138 0.86 9.79 11.07
C HIS A 138 0.47 10.21 12.49
N THR A 139 1.45 10.37 13.36
CA THR A 139 1.24 10.83 14.74
C THR A 139 1.34 12.36 14.82
N PRO A 140 0.67 13.00 15.79
CA PRO A 140 0.88 14.42 16.04
C PRO A 140 2.35 14.79 16.30
N ALA A 141 3.14 13.88 16.88
CA ALA A 141 4.56 14.06 17.09
C ALA A 141 5.34 14.18 15.77
N ARG A 142 5.04 13.33 14.78
CA ARG A 142 5.62 13.42 13.42
C ARG A 142 5.39 14.80 12.82
N PHE A 143 4.15 15.28 12.81
CA PHE A 143 3.82 16.57 12.17
C PHE A 143 4.37 17.79 12.92
N ARG A 144 4.82 17.62 14.17
CA ARG A 144 5.53 18.68 14.93
C ARG A 144 7.06 18.59 14.78
N ALA A 145 7.58 17.56 14.14
CA ALA A 145 9.03 17.36 14.00
C ALA A 145 9.63 18.35 12.99
N ARG A 146 10.34 19.38 13.49
CA ARG A 146 10.97 20.42 12.65
C ARG A 146 12.12 19.91 11.79
N TRP A 147 12.67 18.74 12.09
CA TRP A 147 13.76 18.13 11.33
C TRP A 147 13.27 17.36 10.09
N LEU A 148 11.98 16.99 10.04
CA LEU A 148 11.40 16.22 8.94
C LEU A 148 10.90 17.18 7.85
N ARG A 149 11.85 17.84 7.18
CA ARG A 149 11.61 18.81 6.11
C ARG A 149 12.68 18.67 5.03
N ALA A 150 12.48 19.36 3.92
CA ALA A 150 13.33 19.21 2.75
C ALA A 150 14.80 19.64 2.98
N ASP A 151 15.02 20.76 3.67
CA ASP A 151 16.35 21.23 4.06
C ASP A 151 16.84 20.57 5.36
N THR A 152 18.12 20.23 5.41
CA THR A 152 18.77 19.72 6.63
C THR A 152 19.82 20.70 7.15
N PRO A 153 20.22 20.59 8.43
CA PRO A 153 21.34 21.37 8.96
C PRO A 153 22.71 21.07 8.30
N ILE A 154 22.81 19.98 7.53
CA ILE A 154 24.03 19.58 6.84
C ILE A 154 23.97 20.14 5.42
N GLY A 155 24.86 21.07 5.10
CA GLY A 155 24.93 21.69 3.78
C GLY A 155 25.08 20.66 2.67
N GLY A 156 24.25 20.78 1.63
CA GLY A 156 24.24 19.85 0.48
C GLY A 156 23.46 18.55 0.71
N LEU A 157 22.95 18.30 1.92
CA LEU A 157 22.07 17.16 2.22
C LEU A 157 20.62 17.62 2.30
N TYR A 158 19.76 16.97 1.51
CA TYR A 158 18.33 17.26 1.44
C TYR A 158 17.51 15.98 1.63
N LEU A 159 16.32 16.13 2.21
CA LEU A 159 15.35 15.05 2.33
C LEU A 159 14.26 15.21 1.27
N SER A 160 13.83 14.09 0.70
CA SER A 160 12.73 14.04 -0.26
C SER A 160 11.88 12.79 -0.05
N GLY A 161 10.78 12.68 -0.77
CA GLY A 161 9.83 11.58 -0.66
C GLY A 161 8.73 11.82 0.38
N GLN A 162 7.82 10.85 0.50
CA GLN A 162 6.55 11.00 1.20
C GLN A 162 6.68 11.43 2.67
N ASP A 163 7.78 11.08 3.35
CA ASP A 163 7.92 11.40 4.77
C ASP A 163 8.11 12.88 5.05
N VAL A 164 8.68 13.63 4.11
CA VAL A 164 8.91 15.08 4.21
C VAL A 164 7.61 15.89 4.28
N LEU A 165 6.52 15.38 3.71
CA LEU A 165 5.24 16.09 3.67
C LEU A 165 4.10 15.23 4.22
N THR A 166 3.69 14.21 3.47
CA THR A 166 2.64 13.26 3.85
C THR A 166 2.72 12.02 2.97
N CYS A 167 2.05 10.94 3.39
CA CYS A 167 2.07 9.68 2.67
C CYS A 167 1.54 9.75 1.23
N GLY A 168 1.92 8.76 0.43
CA GLY A 168 1.36 8.51 -0.90
C GLY A 168 2.05 9.29 -2.02
N ILE A 169 1.64 8.99 -3.25
CA ILE A 169 2.33 9.47 -4.46
C ILE A 169 2.31 11.00 -4.58
N MET A 170 1.18 11.64 -4.24
CA MET A 170 1.07 13.09 -4.27
C MET A 170 1.95 13.73 -3.20
N GLY A 171 1.95 13.18 -1.98
CA GLY A 171 2.82 13.68 -0.91
C GLY A 171 4.30 13.56 -1.26
N ALA A 172 4.72 12.45 -1.88
CA ALA A 172 6.08 12.28 -2.40
C ALA A 172 6.41 13.27 -3.53
N ALA A 173 5.49 13.49 -4.47
CA ALA A 173 5.69 14.42 -5.59
C ALA A 173 5.84 15.88 -5.11
N TYR A 174 4.95 16.34 -4.23
CA TYR A 174 5.05 17.68 -3.64
C TYR A 174 6.30 17.83 -2.78
N ALA A 175 6.68 16.81 -2.00
CA ALA A 175 7.95 16.81 -1.27
C ALA A 175 9.16 16.95 -2.22
N GLY A 176 9.14 16.30 -3.38
CA GLY A 176 10.14 16.47 -4.43
C GLY A 176 10.26 17.92 -4.89
N MET A 177 9.14 18.58 -5.16
CA MET A 177 9.14 20.01 -5.52
C MET A 177 9.69 20.89 -4.40
N LEU A 178 9.30 20.64 -3.14
CA LEU A 178 9.84 21.37 -1.98
C LEU A 178 11.35 21.17 -1.85
N THR A 179 11.84 19.96 -2.12
CA THR A 179 13.28 19.64 -2.16
C THR A 179 13.99 20.52 -3.19
N CYS A 180 13.47 20.59 -4.41
CA CYS A 180 14.04 21.44 -5.47
C CYS A 180 14.05 22.93 -5.07
N CYS A 181 12.98 23.42 -4.43
CA CYS A 181 12.93 24.79 -3.90
C CYS A 181 13.99 25.03 -2.81
N SER A 182 14.25 24.05 -1.94
CA SER A 182 15.31 24.14 -0.92
C SER A 182 16.71 24.07 -1.51
N MET A 183 16.89 23.43 -2.68
CA MET A 183 18.18 23.34 -3.38
C MET A 183 18.50 24.59 -4.21
N SER A 184 17.49 25.20 -4.84
CA SER A 184 17.67 26.32 -5.76
C SER A 184 16.65 27.43 -5.55
N TRP A 185 17.17 28.60 -5.20
CA TRP A 185 16.39 29.84 -5.13
C TRP A 185 15.77 30.24 -6.47
N GLU A 186 16.46 30.01 -7.59
CA GLU A 186 15.93 30.32 -8.93
C GLU A 186 14.71 29.46 -9.25
N PHE A 187 14.78 28.16 -8.93
CA PHE A 187 13.65 27.26 -9.06
C PHE A 187 12.49 27.69 -8.15
N ALA A 188 12.78 28.07 -6.91
CA ALA A 188 11.77 28.53 -5.97
C ALA A 188 11.02 29.78 -6.48
N ARG A 189 11.75 30.79 -6.98
CA ARG A 189 11.14 32.00 -7.57
C ARG A 189 10.31 31.70 -8.81
N GLY A 190 10.86 30.89 -9.73
CA GLY A 190 10.17 30.51 -10.97
C GLY A 190 8.87 29.76 -10.72
N THR A 191 8.84 28.93 -9.67
CA THR A 191 7.62 28.21 -9.25
C THR A 191 6.59 29.18 -8.65
N ALA A 192 6.99 30.07 -7.75
CA ALA A 192 6.09 31.04 -7.12
C ALA A 192 5.42 31.99 -8.14
N GLY A 193 6.18 32.44 -9.15
CA GLY A 193 5.66 33.31 -10.21
C GLY A 193 4.59 32.68 -11.10
N ARG A 194 4.51 31.34 -11.19
CA ARG A 194 3.51 30.62 -11.98
C ARG A 194 2.19 30.34 -11.24
N PHE A 195 2.18 30.46 -9.91
CA PHE A 195 0.98 30.25 -9.09
C PHE A 195 0.25 31.56 -8.77
N LEU A 196 0.92 32.71 -8.92
CA LEU A 196 0.40 34.03 -8.58
C LEU A 196 0.06 34.89 -9.81
N GLY A 197 0.22 34.36 -11.02
CA GLY A 197 -0.19 34.98 -12.28
C GLY A 197 -1.23 34.12 -12.97
#